data_AF-A0A2J8QJ08-F1
#
_entry.id   AF-A0A2J8QJ08-F1
#
_cell.length_a   1.000
_cell.length_b   1.000
_cell.length_c   1.000
_cell.angle_alpha   90.00
_cell.angle_beta   90.00
_cell.angle_gamma   90.00
#
_symmetry.space_group_name_H-M   'P 1'
#
loop_
_entity.id
_entity.type
_entity.pdbx_description
1 polymer ?
#
loop_
_entity_poly.entity_id
_entity_poly.type
_entity_poly.pdbx_seq_one_letter_code
_entity_poly.pdbx_strand_id
1 'polypeptide(L)'
;MDTRTATAELGWTANPASGWEEVSGYDENLNTIRTYQVCNVFEPNQNNWLLTTFINRRGAHRIYTEMRFTVRDCSSLPNVPGSCKETFNLYYYETDSVIATK
;
A
#
# COMPACT_ATOMS: atom_id res chain seq x y z
N MET A 1 -3.26 11.96 -8.03
CA MET A 1 -3.78 11.30 -6.82
C MET A 1 -2.75 11.56 -5.73
N ASP A 2 -3.17 12.00 -4.55
CA ASP A 2 -2.31 12.17 -3.37
C ASP A 2 -3.06 11.62 -2.16
N THR A 3 -2.48 10.64 -1.46
CA THR A 3 -3.12 9.98 -0.32
C THR A 3 -3.14 10.87 0.93
N ARG A 4 -2.22 11.85 1.04
CA ARG A 4 -2.13 12.76 2.20
C ARG A 4 -3.26 13.76 2.26
N THR A 5 -3.93 14.01 1.14
CA THR A 5 -5.06 14.94 1.07
C THR A 5 -6.41 14.28 1.39
N ALA A 6 -6.42 12.97 1.70
CA ALA A 6 -7.64 12.26 2.02
C ALA A 6 -8.20 12.71 3.39
N THR A 7 -9.47 13.09 3.42
CA THR A 7 -10.19 13.50 4.64
C THR A 7 -11.03 12.37 5.24
N ALA A 8 -11.12 11.23 4.56
CA ALA A 8 -11.83 10.02 4.97
C ALA A 8 -10.95 8.78 4.69
N GLU A 9 -11.50 7.57 4.79
CA GLU A 9 -10.79 6.36 4.33
C GLU A 9 -10.35 6.47 2.85
N LEU A 10 -9.21 5.86 2.51
CA LEU A 10 -8.71 5.74 1.14
C LEU A 10 -9.55 4.77 0.32
N GLY A 11 -10.08 3.72 0.97
CA GLY A 11 -10.98 2.76 0.33
C GLY A 11 -10.31 1.95 -0.78
N TRP A 12 -9.02 1.63 -0.62
CA TRP A 12 -8.32 0.73 -1.53
C TRP A 12 -8.67 -0.73 -1.21
N THR A 13 -8.58 -1.58 -2.20
CA THR A 13 -8.97 -2.99 -2.05
C THR A 13 -7.76 -3.84 -1.73
N ALA A 14 -7.76 -4.44 -0.53
CA ALA A 14 -6.78 -5.42 -0.09
C ALA A 14 -7.22 -6.84 -0.49
N ASN A 15 -6.29 -7.64 -1.02
CA ASN A 15 -6.51 -9.05 -1.32
C ASN A 15 -5.26 -9.90 -0.99
N PRO A 16 -5.35 -10.87 -0.06
CA PRO A 16 -6.50 -11.14 0.80
C PRO A 16 -6.74 -9.99 1.80
N ALA A 17 -7.93 -9.95 2.41
CA ALA A 17 -8.29 -8.95 3.43
C ALA A 17 -7.42 -9.06 4.70
N SER A 18 -6.78 -10.21 4.93
CA SER A 18 -5.83 -10.42 6.04
C SER A 18 -4.42 -9.89 5.75
N GLY A 19 -4.20 -9.29 4.58
CA GLY A 19 -2.92 -8.74 4.15
C GLY A 19 -2.76 -7.28 4.57
N TRP A 20 -2.96 -6.39 3.60
CA TRP A 20 -2.88 -4.95 3.82
C TRP A 20 -4.08 -4.43 4.62
N GLU A 21 -3.82 -3.62 5.63
CA GLU A 21 -4.85 -2.94 6.41
C GLU A 21 -4.66 -1.42 6.38
N GLU A 22 -5.78 -0.69 6.34
CA GLU A 22 -5.78 0.76 6.38
C GLU A 22 -5.70 1.24 7.84
N VAL A 23 -4.74 2.10 8.14
CA VAL A 23 -4.51 2.64 9.49
C VAL A 23 -4.23 4.14 9.45
N SER A 24 -4.55 4.82 10.54
CA SER A 24 -4.13 6.21 10.73
C SER A 24 -2.65 6.27 11.12
N GLY A 25 -1.87 7.06 10.41
CA GLY A 25 -0.46 7.32 10.69
C GLY A 25 -0.16 8.82 10.70
N TYR A 26 1.13 9.15 10.74
CA TYR A 26 1.62 10.54 10.70
C TYR A 26 2.61 10.73 9.56
N ASP A 27 2.55 11.89 8.91
CA ASP A 27 3.61 12.31 7.99
C ASP A 27 4.80 12.94 8.74
N GLU A 28 5.81 13.40 7.99
CA GLU A 28 7.00 14.08 8.52
C GLU A 28 6.69 15.36 9.32
N ASN A 29 5.53 15.97 9.09
CA ASN A 29 5.07 17.19 9.74
C ASN A 29 4.06 16.91 10.86
N LEU A 30 3.89 15.64 11.26
CA LEU A 30 2.93 15.19 12.28
C LEU A 30 1.45 15.43 11.90
N ASN A 31 1.14 15.57 10.61
CA ASN A 31 -0.25 15.55 10.16
C ASN A 31 -0.78 14.12 10.20
N THR A 32 -1.99 13.95 10.73
CA THR A 32 -2.69 12.66 10.64
C THR A 32 -3.04 12.37 9.19
N ILE A 33 -2.61 11.22 8.70
CA ILE A 33 -2.88 10.75 7.33
C ILE A 33 -3.37 9.30 7.34
N ARG A 34 -4.04 8.88 6.27
CA ARG A 34 -4.35 7.46 6.04
C ARG A 34 -3.16 6.77 5.40
N THR A 35 -2.83 5.59 5.90
CA THR A 35 -1.70 4.76 5.45
C THR A 35 -2.13 3.31 5.33
N TYR A 36 -1.36 2.49 4.62
CA TYR A 36 -1.55 1.05 4.58
C TYR A 36 -0.34 0.35 5.20
N GLN A 37 -0.59 -0.67 6.02
CA GLN A 37 0.45 -1.50 6.62
C GLN A 37 0.18 -3.00 6.39
N VAL A 38 1.24 -3.80 6.40
CA VAL A 38 1.19 -5.26 6.36
C VAL A 38 2.38 -5.81 7.13
N CYS A 39 2.18 -6.78 8.02
CA CYS A 39 3.25 -7.34 8.86
C CYS A 39 3.07 -8.84 9.16
N ASN A 40 2.62 -9.61 8.17
CA ASN A 40 2.41 -11.06 8.29
C ASN A 40 3.72 -11.86 8.17
N VAL A 41 4.78 -11.39 8.83
CA VAL A 41 6.16 -11.91 8.67
C VAL A 41 6.35 -13.34 9.21
N PHE A 42 5.46 -13.77 10.12
CA PHE A 42 5.48 -15.12 10.71
C PHE A 42 4.65 -16.14 9.93
N GLU A 43 3.87 -15.69 8.95
CA GLU A 43 3.01 -16.55 8.14
C GLU A 43 3.73 -16.96 6.83
N PRO A 44 3.68 -18.24 6.42
CA PRO A 44 4.29 -18.68 5.17
C PRO A 44 3.50 -18.19 3.95
N ASN A 45 4.13 -18.27 2.76
CA ASN A 45 3.47 -18.09 1.45
C ASN A 45 2.68 -16.77 1.30
N GLN A 46 3.20 -15.68 1.86
CA GLN A 46 2.55 -14.36 1.75
C GLN A 46 2.50 -13.85 0.30
N ASN A 47 1.31 -13.38 -0.10
CA ASN A 47 1.05 -12.77 -1.41
C ASN A 47 -0.06 -11.73 -1.27
N ASN A 48 0.27 -10.60 -0.62
CA ASN A 48 -0.69 -9.58 -0.23
C ASN A 48 -0.71 -8.43 -1.25
N TRP A 49 -1.82 -8.29 -1.96
CA TRP A 49 -2.06 -7.24 -2.94
C TRP A 49 -2.85 -6.08 -2.33
N LEU A 50 -2.56 -4.88 -2.82
CA LEU A 50 -3.27 -3.65 -2.50
C LEU A 50 -3.52 -2.90 -3.81
N LEU A 51 -4.78 -2.61 -4.10
CA LEU A 51 -5.21 -1.97 -5.34
C LEU A 51 -5.83 -0.62 -5.03
N THR A 52 -5.28 0.45 -5.60
CA THR A 52 -5.82 1.80 -5.47
C THR A 52 -7.19 1.92 -6.12
N THR A 53 -7.92 2.99 -5.78
CA THR A 53 -9.05 3.44 -6.61
C THR A 53 -8.57 3.86 -8.00
N PHE A 54 -9.49 3.91 -8.97
CA PHE A 54 -9.18 4.29 -10.34
C PHE A 54 -8.62 5.73 -10.42
N ILE A 55 -7.47 5.88 -11.08
CA ILE A 55 -6.82 7.19 -11.28
C ILE A 55 -6.95 7.59 -12.74
N ASN A 56 -7.70 8.65 -13.02
CA ASN A 56 -7.82 9.19 -14.36
C ASN A 56 -6.50 9.83 -14.82
N ARG A 57 -5.94 9.36 -15.94
CA ARG A 57 -4.69 9.83 -16.54
C ARG A 57 -4.75 11.28 -17.02
N ARG A 58 -5.95 11.82 -17.27
CA ARG A 58 -6.21 13.20 -17.73
C ARG A 58 -5.31 13.61 -18.91
N GLY A 59 -5.07 12.69 -19.84
CA GLY A 59 -4.23 12.90 -21.03
C GLY A 59 -2.71 12.73 -20.83
N ALA A 60 -2.21 12.54 -19.60
CA ALA A 60 -0.77 12.46 -19.32
C ALA A 60 -0.10 11.22 -19.93
N HIS A 61 0.89 11.35 -20.82
CA HIS A 61 1.54 10.20 -21.48
C HIS A 61 2.60 9.50 -20.63
N ARG A 62 2.97 10.06 -19.49
CA ARG A 62 3.89 9.48 -18.52
C ARG A 62 3.39 9.78 -17.12
N ILE A 63 3.39 8.77 -16.26
CA ILE A 63 3.00 8.90 -14.85
C ILE A 63 4.24 8.69 -13.99
N TYR A 64 4.41 9.57 -13.01
CA TYR A 64 5.41 9.41 -11.95
C TYR A 64 4.68 9.09 -10.65
N THR A 65 5.25 8.17 -9.86
CA THR A 65 4.70 7.77 -8.56
C THR A 65 5.74 8.07 -7.49
N GLU A 66 5.41 8.95 -6.56
CA GLU A 66 6.18 9.15 -5.32
C GLU A 66 5.59 8.23 -4.24
N MET A 67 6.44 7.46 -3.58
CA MET A 67 6.04 6.60 -2.46
C MET A 67 6.87 6.96 -1.24
N ARG A 68 6.19 7.11 -0.11
CA ARG A 68 6.80 7.24 1.21
C ARG A 68 6.39 6.05 2.04
N PHE A 69 7.36 5.31 2.55
CA PHE A 69 7.12 4.07 3.28
C PHE A 69 8.23 3.87 4.31
N THR A 70 7.90 3.08 5.33
CA THR A 70 8.86 2.57 6.30
C THR A 70 8.91 1.05 6.17
N VAL A 71 10.10 0.48 6.31
CA VAL A 71 10.31 -0.97 6.34
C VAL A 71 10.98 -1.31 7.65
N ARG A 72 10.48 -2.34 8.32
CA ARG A 72 11.16 -2.90 9.49
C ARG A 72 12.21 -3.90 9.03
N ASP A 73 13.44 -3.70 9.47
CA ASP A 73 14.56 -4.63 9.27
C ASP A 73 14.21 -6.01 9.84
N CYS A 74 14.28 -7.06 9.01
CA CYS A 74 14.01 -8.44 9.39
C CYS A 74 14.93 -8.88 10.53
N SER A 75 16.20 -8.45 10.54
CA SER A 75 17.15 -8.80 11.62
C SER A 75 16.75 -8.21 12.98
N SER A 76 15.91 -7.17 13.00
CA SER A 76 15.36 -6.58 14.23
C SER A 76 14.16 -7.33 14.81
N LEU A 77 13.68 -8.38 14.12
CA LEU A 77 12.54 -9.19 14.55
C LEU A 77 13.01 -10.48 15.22
N PRO A 78 12.68 -10.71 16.50
CA PRO A 78 13.07 -11.94 17.18
C PRO A 78 12.36 -13.15 16.54
N ASN A 79 13.13 -14.22 16.30
CA ASN A 79 12.65 -15.48 15.72
C ASN A 79 11.99 -15.33 14.34
N VAL A 80 12.34 -14.30 13.57
CA VAL A 80 11.75 -14.10 12.24
C VAL A 80 12.12 -15.26 11.29
N PRO A 81 11.18 -15.79 10.51
CA PRO A 81 11.50 -16.78 9.49
C PRO A 81 12.40 -16.20 8.39
N GLY A 82 13.23 -17.04 7.78
CA GLY A 82 14.07 -16.65 6.63
C GLY A 82 13.28 -16.22 5.38
N SER A 83 11.95 -16.41 5.37
CA SER A 83 11.04 -15.90 4.34
C SER A 83 10.70 -14.42 4.48
N CYS A 84 11.14 -13.74 5.55
CA CYS A 84 10.95 -12.31 5.74
C CYS A 84 11.50 -11.49 4.55
N LYS A 85 10.81 -10.40 4.21
CA LYS A 85 11.14 -9.51 3.10
C LYS A 85 11.10 -8.06 3.54
N GLU A 86 12.02 -7.27 3.00
CA GLU A 86 12.19 -5.83 3.28
C GLU A 86 11.87 -4.97 2.03
N THR A 87 11.16 -5.55 1.08
CA THR A 87 10.85 -4.95 -0.22
C THR A 87 9.41 -5.27 -0.59
N PHE A 88 8.78 -4.39 -1.35
CA PHE A 88 7.50 -4.63 -1.99
C PHE A 88 7.59 -4.25 -3.48
N ASN A 89 6.65 -4.75 -4.27
CA ASN A 89 6.58 -4.46 -5.69
C ASN A 89 5.52 -3.39 -5.96
N LEU A 90 5.77 -2.53 -6.95
CA LEU A 90 4.80 -1.59 -7.49
C LEU A 90 4.38 -2.04 -8.89
N TYR A 91 3.08 -2.04 -9.15
CA TYR A 91 2.49 -2.35 -10.45
C TYR A 91 1.53 -1.24 -10.87
N TYR A 92 1.22 -1.20 -12.16
CA TYR A 92 0.13 -0.40 -12.71
C TYR A 92 -0.69 -1.25 -13.68
N TYR A 93 -1.96 -0.90 -13.85
CA TYR A 93 -2.86 -1.54 -14.79
C TYR A 93 -3.71 -0.45 -15.48
N GLU A 94 -3.67 -0.40 -16.81
CA GLU A 94 -4.44 0.55 -17.60
C GLU A 94 -5.78 -0.05 -18.01
N THR A 95 -6.83 0.75 -17.92
CA THR A 95 -8.19 0.39 -18.32
C THR A 95 -8.96 1.64 -18.72
N ASP A 96 -9.85 1.51 -19.69
CA ASP A 96 -10.71 2.59 -20.17
C ASP A 96 -11.93 2.84 -19.26
N SER A 97 -12.20 1.93 -18.31
CA SER A 97 -13.34 2.01 -17.40
C SER A 97 -12.92 1.84 -15.93
N VAL A 98 -13.70 2.45 -15.04
CA VAL A 98 -13.57 2.25 -13.60
C VAL A 98 -13.84 0.78 -13.28
N ILE A 99 -12.81 0.08 -12.82
CA ILE A 99 -13.00 -1.24 -12.23
C ILE A 99 -13.63 -0.98 -10.86
N ALA A 100 -14.88 -1.42 -10.69
CA ALA A 100 -15.52 -1.39 -9.39
C ALA A 100 -14.76 -2.35 -8.47
N THR A 101 -14.08 -1.78 -7.49
CA THR A 101 -13.47 -2.54 -6.41
C THR A 101 -14.36 -2.44 -5.17
N LYS A 102 -14.27 -3.43 -4.30
CA LYS A 102 -15.25 -3.72 -3.24
C LYS A 102 -15.19 -2.72 -2.08
#